data_AF-A0A924AQF9-F1
#
_entry.id   AF-A0A924AQF9-F1
#
_cell.length_a   1.000
_cell.length_b   1.000
_cell.length_c   1.000
_cell.angle_alpha   90.00
_cell.angle_beta   90.00
_cell.angle_gamma   90.00
#
_symmetry.space_group_name_H-M   'P 1'
#
loop_
_entity.id
_entity.type
_entity.pdbx_description
1 polymer ?
#
loop_
_entity_poly.entity_id
_entity_poly.type
_entity_poly.pdbx_seq_one_letter_code
_entity_poly.pdbx_strand_id
1 'polypeptide(L)'
;MHPSYRVAAPSAAGPDFLLTDADFARIRLLIHQRAGISLSAQKRQMVYSRLSRRLRELGMREFGAYLGFLESDPRSHEWELFTNALTTNLTAFFREAHHFPLLAEQVRQCPQP
;
A
#
# COMPACT_ATOMS: atom_id res chain seq x y z
N MET A 1 44.49 -22.88 -14.90
CA MET A 1 43.09 -23.07 -15.36
C MET A 1 42.17 -22.99 -14.14
N HIS A 2 41.65 -21.79 -13.83
CA HIS A 2 40.57 -21.60 -12.86
C HIS A 2 39.38 -21.04 -13.64
N PRO A 3 38.20 -21.67 -13.62
CA PRO A 3 37.02 -21.08 -14.22
C PRO A 3 36.48 -20.00 -13.27
N SER A 4 36.61 -18.74 -13.67
CA SER A 4 35.93 -17.61 -13.02
C SER A 4 34.42 -17.77 -13.22
N TYR A 5 33.71 -18.26 -12.21
CA TYR A 5 32.25 -18.20 -12.22
C TYR A 5 31.83 -16.73 -12.05
N ARG A 6 31.15 -16.20 -13.05
CA ARG A 6 30.51 -14.89 -12.99
C ARG A 6 29.20 -15.08 -12.23
N VAL A 7 29.08 -14.54 -11.02
CA VAL A 7 27.77 -14.38 -10.38
C VAL A 7 26.93 -13.49 -11.29
N ALA A 8 25.92 -14.05 -11.93
CA ALA A 8 24.88 -13.25 -12.56
C ALA A 8 24.11 -12.55 -11.43
N ALA A 9 24.14 -11.21 -11.42
CA ALA A 9 23.26 -10.42 -10.56
C ALA A 9 21.79 -10.79 -10.88
N PRO A 10 20.89 -10.87 -9.89
CA PRO A 10 19.48 -11.07 -10.18
C PRO A 10 18.98 -9.89 -11.02
N SER A 11 18.47 -10.17 -12.22
CA SER A 11 17.83 -9.17 -13.07
C SER A 11 16.65 -8.56 -12.31
N ALA A 12 16.78 -7.28 -11.93
CA ALA A 12 15.75 -6.49 -11.29
C ALA A 12 14.65 -6.02 -12.28
N ALA A 13 14.49 -6.71 -13.41
CA ALA A 13 13.45 -6.47 -14.40
C ALA A 13 12.46 -7.63 -14.37
N GLY A 14 11.57 -7.63 -13.38
CA GLY A 14 10.34 -8.43 -13.44
C GLY A 14 9.46 -7.96 -14.61
N PRO A 15 8.41 -8.72 -14.98
CA PRO A 15 7.51 -8.31 -16.05
C PRO A 15 6.96 -6.91 -15.79
N ASP A 16 6.95 -6.07 -16.82
CA ASP A 16 6.21 -4.82 -16.80
C ASP A 16 4.72 -5.17 -16.72
N PHE A 17 4.08 -4.77 -15.63
CA PHE A 17 2.64 -4.98 -15.47
C PHE A 17 1.90 -3.88 -16.22
N LEU A 18 0.77 -4.22 -16.83
CA LEU A 18 -0.11 -3.22 -17.42
C LEU A 18 -1.21 -2.85 -16.41
N LEU A 19 -1.17 -1.63 -15.89
CA LEU A 19 -2.28 -1.07 -15.11
C LEU A 19 -3.21 -0.31 -16.06
N THR A 20 -4.35 -0.92 -16.41
CA THR A 20 -5.36 -0.28 -17.26
C THR A 20 -6.15 0.79 -16.51
N ASP A 21 -6.87 1.64 -17.25
CA ASP A 21 -7.77 2.62 -16.64
C ASP A 21 -8.91 1.96 -15.86
N ALA A 22 -9.41 0.82 -16.34
CA ALA A 22 -10.43 0.03 -15.67
C ALA A 22 -9.91 -0.53 -14.33
N ASP A 23 -8.71 -1.11 -14.33
CA ASP A 23 -8.07 -1.59 -13.11
C ASP A 23 -7.85 -0.46 -12.11
N PHE A 24 -7.35 0.69 -12.58
CA PHE A 24 -7.12 1.84 -11.72
C PHE A 24 -8.43 2.38 -11.14
N ALA A 25 -9.50 2.48 -11.93
CA ALA A 25 -10.82 2.87 -11.44
C ALA A 25 -11.35 1.89 -10.39
N ARG A 26 -11.18 0.58 -10.61
CA ARG A 26 -11.56 -0.48 -9.67
C ARG A 26 -10.76 -0.39 -8.37
N ILE A 27 -9.44 -0.19 -8.41
CA ILE A 27 -8.60 0.03 -7.23
C ILE A 27 -9.11 1.22 -6.40
N ARG A 28 -9.43 2.35 -7.06
CA ARG A 28 -9.96 3.55 -6.39
C ARG A 28 -11.28 3.25 -5.67
N LEU A 29 -12.17 2.48 -6.30
CA LEU A 29 -13.43 2.07 -5.70
C LEU A 29 -13.20 1.18 -4.47
N LEU A 30 -12.37 0.15 -4.60
CA LEU A 30 -12.13 -0.82 -3.53
C LEU A 30 -11.49 -0.18 -2.30
N ILE A 31 -10.46 0.66 -2.48
CA ILE A 31 -9.81 1.32 -1.33
C ILE A 31 -10.72 2.36 -0.67
N HIS A 32 -11.58 3.02 -1.45
CA HIS A 32 -12.57 3.94 -0.91
C HIS A 32 -13.61 3.19 -0.07
N GLN A 33 -14.15 2.07 -0.57
CA GLN A 33 -15.10 1.25 0.18
C GLN A 33 -14.50 0.64 1.44
N ARG A 34 -13.23 0.23 1.40
CA ARG A 34 -12.59 -0.46 2.52
C ARG A 34 -12.07 0.48 3.61
N ALA A 35 -11.52 1.63 3.23
CA ALA A 35 -10.78 2.52 4.15
C ALA A 35 -11.19 4.00 4.05
N GLY A 36 -12.17 4.37 3.22
CA GLY A 36 -12.59 5.75 3.02
C GLY A 36 -11.57 6.63 2.28
N ILE A 37 -10.52 6.03 1.69
CA ILE A 37 -9.42 6.78 1.07
C ILE A 37 -9.79 7.13 -0.38
N SER A 38 -9.86 8.43 -0.67
CA SER A 38 -10.00 8.91 -2.04
C SER A 38 -8.63 9.07 -2.71
N LEU A 39 -8.37 8.27 -3.73
CA LEU A 39 -7.17 8.37 -4.56
C LEU A 39 -7.44 9.28 -5.77
N SER A 40 -6.58 10.28 -5.98
CA SER A 40 -6.60 11.12 -7.18
C SER A 40 -5.86 10.46 -8.34
N ALA A 41 -6.17 10.87 -9.58
CA ALA A 41 -5.51 10.34 -10.77
C ALA A 41 -3.99 10.54 -10.78
N GLN A 42 -3.51 11.63 -10.17
CA GLN A 42 -2.08 11.92 -10.04
C GLN A 42 -1.31 10.86 -9.24
N LYS A 43 -1.99 10.10 -8.37
CA LYS A 43 -1.38 9.02 -7.59
C LYS A 43 -1.22 7.70 -8.35
N ARG A 44 -1.60 7.63 -9.64
CA ARG A 44 -1.57 6.39 -10.43
C ARG A 44 -0.21 5.69 -10.40
N GLN A 45 0.88 6.42 -10.56
CA GLN A 45 2.22 5.83 -10.58
C GLN A 45 2.63 5.23 -9.22
N MET A 46 2.22 5.88 -8.12
CA MET A 46 2.42 5.36 -6.77
C MET A 46 1.63 4.05 -6.58
N VAL A 47 0.37 4.04 -6.99
CA VAL A 47 -0.50 2.85 -6.94
C VAL A 47 0.12 1.71 -7.74
N TYR A 48 0.53 1.99 -8.98
CA TYR A 48 1.21 1.03 -9.84
C TYR A 48 2.44 0.43 -9.15
N SER A 49 3.35 1.27 -8.65
CA SER A 49 4.59 0.81 -8.02
C SER A 49 4.34 -0.10 -6.81
N ARG A 50 3.42 0.31 -5.93
CA ARG A 50 3.16 -0.40 -4.67
C ARG A 50 2.38 -1.69 -4.86
N LEU A 51 1.38 -1.71 -5.74
CA LEU A 51 0.62 -2.93 -6.03
C LEU A 51 1.37 -3.87 -6.97
N SER A 52 2.20 -3.39 -7.89
CA SER A 52 3.08 -4.26 -8.69
C SER A 52 4.00 -5.11 -7.82
N ARG A 53 4.45 -4.58 -6.67
CA ARG A 53 5.19 -5.35 -5.68
C ARG A 53 4.34 -6.48 -5.09
N ARG A 54 3.08 -6.20 -4.73
CA ARG A 54 2.11 -7.22 -4.25
C ARG A 54 1.87 -8.31 -5.28
N LEU A 55 1.68 -7.95 -6.54
CA LEU A 55 1.51 -8.92 -7.64
C LEU A 55 2.70 -9.87 -7.74
N ARG A 56 3.94 -9.36 -7.64
CA ARG A 56 5.16 -10.20 -7.64
C ARG A 56 5.21 -11.15 -6.45
N GLU A 57 4.87 -10.66 -5.26
CA GLU A 57 4.86 -11.46 -4.02
C GLU A 57 3.84 -12.61 -4.09
N LEU A 58 2.73 -12.41 -4.81
CA LEU A 58 1.70 -13.44 -5.05
C LEU A 58 1.93 -14.28 -6.33
N GLY A 59 2.97 -13.97 -7.12
CA GLY A 59 3.20 -14.62 -8.42
C GLY A 59 2.13 -14.32 -9.49
N MET A 60 1.33 -13.26 -9.30
CA MET A 60 0.28 -12.86 -10.23
C MET A 60 0.83 -11.95 -11.33
N ARG A 61 0.28 -12.07 -12.55
CA ARG A 61 0.78 -11.36 -13.74
C ARG A 61 -0.10 -10.19 -14.19
N GLU A 62 -1.31 -10.07 -13.65
CA GLU A 62 -2.31 -9.12 -14.12
C GLU A 62 -3.04 -8.46 -12.93
N PHE A 63 -3.28 -7.15 -13.03
CA PHE A 63 -4.03 -6.41 -12.00
C PHE A 63 -5.47 -6.90 -11.89
N GLY A 64 -6.16 -7.12 -13.02
CA GLY A 64 -7.53 -7.62 -13.01
C GLY A 64 -7.68 -8.95 -12.26
N ALA A 65 -6.73 -9.87 -12.43
CA ALA A 65 -6.69 -11.14 -11.71
C ALA A 65 -6.47 -10.94 -10.19
N TYR A 66 -5.55 -10.05 -9.81
CA TYR A 66 -5.34 -9.69 -8.41
C TYR A 66 -6.58 -9.08 -7.74
N LEU A 67 -7.25 -8.16 -8.44
CA LEU A 67 -8.48 -7.53 -7.94
C LEU A 67 -9.64 -8.53 -7.84
N GLY A 68 -9.76 -9.44 -8.82
CA GLY A 68 -10.72 -10.54 -8.76
C GLY A 68 -10.46 -11.49 -7.60
N PHE A 69 -9.20 -11.82 -7.32
CA PHE A 69 -8.80 -12.60 -6.15
C PHE A 69 -9.12 -11.89 -4.83
N LEU A 70 -8.88 -10.59 -4.73
CA LEU A 70 -9.26 -9.81 -3.56
C LEU A 70 -10.77 -9.86 -3.30
N GLU A 71 -11.58 -9.65 -4.33
CA GLU A 71 -13.04 -9.62 -4.20
C GLU A 71 -13.68 -10.99 -3.98
N SER A 72 -13.03 -12.08 -4.39
CA SER A 72 -13.56 -13.44 -4.18
C SER A 72 -13.55 -13.87 -2.71
N ASP A 73 -12.67 -13.27 -1.88
CA ASP A 73 -12.66 -13.48 -0.44
C ASP A 73 -12.50 -12.15 0.34
N PRO A 74 -13.62 -11.50 0.72
CA PRO A 74 -13.64 -10.26 1.51
C PRO A 74 -12.97 -10.34 2.90
N ARG A 75 -12.72 -11.56 3.41
CA ARG A 75 -12.11 -11.82 4.72
C ARG A 75 -10.64 -12.22 4.61
N SER A 76 -10.10 -12.34 3.41
CA SER A 76 -8.69 -12.63 3.18
C SER A 76 -7.78 -11.59 3.82
N HIS A 77 -6.66 -12.03 4.40
CA HIS A 77 -5.61 -11.14 4.91
C HIS A 77 -5.02 -10.24 3.82
N GLU A 78 -5.15 -10.61 2.54
CA GLU A 78 -4.70 -9.77 1.44
C GLU A 78 -5.39 -8.40 1.40
N TRP A 79 -6.61 -8.26 1.94
CA TRP A 79 -7.27 -6.95 2.07
C TRP A 79 -6.51 -5.97 2.96
N GLU A 80 -5.88 -6.47 4.02
CA GLU A 80 -5.05 -5.67 4.90
C GLU A 80 -3.77 -5.22 4.16
N LEU A 81 -3.14 -6.14 3.44
CA LEU A 81 -1.92 -5.85 2.67
C LEU A 81 -2.18 -4.89 1.50
N PHE A 82 -3.33 -5.04 0.82
CA PHE A 82 -3.81 -4.07 -0.16
C PHE A 82 -4.00 -2.67 0.44
N THR A 83 -4.65 -2.59 1.60
CA THR A 83 -4.88 -1.32 2.29
C THR A 83 -3.57 -0.66 2.70
N ASN A 84 -2.67 -1.43 3.33
CA ASN A 84 -1.35 -0.98 3.76
C ASN A 84 -0.46 -0.55 2.60
N ALA A 85 -0.56 -1.22 1.44
CA ALA A 85 0.15 -0.80 0.24
C ALA A 85 -0.35 0.57 -0.25
N LEU A 86 -1.61 0.95 -0.04
CA LEU A 86 -2.16 2.20 -0.54
C LEU A 86 -2.18 3.34 0.48
N THR A 87 -1.93 3.06 1.75
CA THR A 87 -1.81 4.07 2.80
C THR A 87 -0.38 4.60 2.91
N THR A 88 -0.21 5.74 3.59
CA THR A 88 1.12 6.29 3.91
C THR A 88 1.19 6.46 5.43
N ASN A 89 1.88 5.55 6.09
CA ASN A 89 2.09 5.58 7.54
C ASN A 89 3.32 6.43 7.89
N LEU A 90 3.29 7.73 7.54
CA LEU A 90 4.36 8.65 7.94
C LEU A 90 4.10 9.14 9.36
N THR A 91 4.98 8.77 10.29
CA THR A 91 4.88 9.16 11.70
C THR A 91 6.25 9.50 12.26
N ALA A 92 6.27 10.26 13.36
CA ALA A 92 7.46 10.62 14.11
C ALA A 92 7.11 10.77 15.59
N PHE A 93 8.05 10.46 16.48
CA PHE A 93 7.90 10.80 17.90
C PHE A 93 7.73 12.30 18.07
N PHE A 94 6.76 12.70 18.90
CA PHE A 94 6.38 14.10 19.10
C PHE A 94 6.06 14.87 17.80
N ARG A 95 5.47 14.19 16.80
CA ARG A 95 4.88 14.88 15.64
C ARG A 95 3.90 15.94 16.14
N GLU A 96 4.07 17.18 15.68
CA GLU A 96 3.28 18.33 16.14
C GLU A 96 3.42 18.55 17.66
N ALA A 97 4.67 18.62 18.14
CA ALA A 97 5.06 18.66 19.56
C ALA A 97 4.31 19.67 20.46
N HIS A 98 3.80 20.77 19.89
CA HIS A 98 3.03 21.78 20.62
C HIS A 98 1.67 21.26 21.14
N HIS A 99 1.15 20.17 20.58
CA HIS A 99 -0.07 19.51 21.07
C HIS A 99 0.13 18.83 22.44
N PHE A 100 1.35 18.40 22.79
CA PHE A 100 1.59 17.62 24.01
C PHE A 100 1.46 18.44 25.30
N PRO A 101 2.00 19.68 25.40
CA PRO A 101 1.74 20.56 26.54
C PRO A 101 0.24 20.86 26.71
N LEU A 102 -0.48 21.12 25.61
CA LEU A 102 -1.91 21.41 25.64
C LEU A 102 -2.72 20.21 26.14
N LEU A 103 -2.40 19.01 25.65
CA LEU A 103 -3.01 17.77 26.14
C LEU A 103 -2.77 17.58 27.65
N ALA A 104 -1.54 17.83 28.12
CA ALA A 104 -1.19 17.71 29.54
C ALA A 104 -1.91 18.72 30.43
N GLU A 105 -2.23 19.91 29.91
CA GLU A 105 -3.06 20.91 30.59
C GLU A 105 -4.53 20.47 30.63
N GLN A 106 -5.09 20.03 29.49
CA GLN A 106 -6.47 19.54 29.40
C GLN A 106 -6.74 18.36 30.34
N VAL A 107 -5.85 17.38 30.38
CA VAL A 107 -5.98 16.21 31.27
C VAL A 107 -5.95 16.62 32.76
N ARG A 108 -5.22 17.69 33.12
CA ARG A 108 -5.19 18.22 34.49
C ARG A 108 -6.46 18.98 34.87
N GLN A 109 -7.13 19.57 33.90
CA GLN A 109 -8.36 20.35 34.09
C GLN A 109 -9.64 19.51 34.00
N CYS A 110 -9.57 18.31 33.42
CA CYS A 110 -10.64 17.33 33.50
C CYS A 110 -10.67 16.74 34.92
N PRO A 111 -11.73 16.96 35.72
CA PRO A 111 -12.01 16.08 36.85
C PRO A 111 -12.13 14.68 36.26
N GLN A 112 -11.46 13.69 36.86
CA GLN A 112 -11.47 12.32 36.33
C GLN A 112 -12.91 11.80 36.11
N PRO A 113 -13.12 10.89 35.14
CA PRO A 113 -14.43 10.28 34.89
C PRO A 113 -15.04 9.63 36.14
#